data_AF-A0A2V9NA06-F1
#
_entry.id   AF-A0A2V9NA06-F1
#
_cell.length_a   1.000
_cell.length_b   1.000
_cell.length_c   1.000
_cell.angle_alpha   90.00
_cell.angle_beta   90.00
_cell.angle_gamma   90.00
#
_symmetry.space_group_name_H-M   'P 1'
#
loop_
_entity.id
_entity.type
_entity.pdbx_description
1 polymer ?
#
loop_
_entity_poly.entity_id
_entity_poly.type
_entity_poly.pdbx_seq_one_letter_code
_entity_poly.pdbx_strand_id
1 'polypeptide(L)'
;MNRSLQWKVIGGVTLVFIAGCVTGAFVGGLHARHLLHQFHYRLIGLRMKERLRTELKLTPEQLVKISPIIDKTAVQLKQMRRDTGWRVHEIIIGAHQEMAANLTDEQRLKLRQIDERHRHELRGRRLLDPTPEPSAPP
;
A
#
# COMPACT_ATOMS: atom_id res chain seq x y z
N MET A 1 38.05 -37.80 5.50
CA MET A 1 36.80 -37.34 6.14
C MET A 1 35.62 -38.02 5.46
N ASN A 2 34.74 -38.68 6.21
CA ASN A 2 33.69 -39.52 5.62
C ASN A 2 32.69 -38.66 4.83
N ARG A 3 32.42 -39.04 3.59
CA ARG A 3 31.52 -38.32 2.67
C ARG A 3 30.13 -38.09 3.28
N SER A 4 29.63 -39.04 4.08
CA SER A 4 28.35 -38.89 4.79
C SER A 4 28.37 -37.82 5.88
N LEU A 5 29.51 -37.60 6.56
CA LEU A 5 29.66 -36.55 7.56
C LEU A 5 29.64 -35.17 6.89
N GLN A 6 30.29 -35.02 5.74
CA GLN A 6 30.28 -33.78 4.95
C GLN A 6 28.86 -33.41 4.49
N TRP A 7 28.10 -34.37 3.95
CA TRP A 7 26.71 -34.12 3.53
C TRP A 7 25.78 -33.76 4.69
N LYS A 8 25.98 -34.34 5.88
CA LYS A 8 25.22 -33.96 7.08
C LYS A 8 25.54 -32.55 7.55
N VAL A 9 26.81 -32.15 7.53
CA VAL A 9 27.24 -30.79 7.90
C VAL A 9 26.70 -29.76 6.90
N ILE A 10 26.81 -30.05 5.60
CA ILE A 10 26.27 -29.19 4.54
C ILE A 10 24.75 -29.04 4.69
N GLY A 11 24.03 -30.14 4.94
CA GLY A 11 22.59 -30.12 5.20
C GLY A 11 22.21 -29.26 6.40
N GLY A 12 22.94 -29.39 7.52
CA GLY A 12 22.72 -28.58 8.72
C GLY A 12 22.95 -27.08 8.49
N VAL A 13 24.07 -26.72 7.85
CA VAL A 13 24.38 -25.31 7.53
C VAL A 13 23.34 -24.72 6.58
N THR A 14 22.90 -25.49 5.59
CA THR A 14 21.89 -25.06 4.62
C THR A 14 20.54 -24.80 5.31
N LEU A 15 20.16 -25.67 6.25
CA LEU A 15 18.91 -25.52 7.00
C LEU A 15 18.92 -24.27 7.87
N VAL A 16 20.03 -23.99 8.57
CA VAL A 16 20.20 -22.76 9.36
C VAL A 16 20.13 -21.52 8.46
N PHE A 17 20.72 -21.58 7.26
CA PHE A 17 20.67 -20.49 6.30
C PHE A 17 19.24 -20.21 5.81
N ILE A 18 18.50 -21.26 5.44
CA ILE A 18 17.09 -21.13 5.02
C ILE A 18 16.24 -20.55 6.16
N ALA A 19 16.42 -21.03 7.39
CA ALA A 19 15.73 -20.49 8.55
C ALA A 19 16.05 -19.00 8.73
N GLY A 20 17.32 -18.61 8.64
CA GLY A 20 17.76 -17.22 8.68
C GLY A 20 17.15 -16.36 7.57
N CYS A 21 17.08 -16.86 6.33
CA CYS A 21 16.44 -16.16 5.21
C CYS A 21 14.95 -15.96 5.43
N VAL A 22 14.23 -16.98 5.91
CA VAL A 22 12.78 -16.87 6.18
C VAL A 22 12.53 -15.87 7.31
N THR A 23 13.29 -15.94 8.41
CA THR A 23 13.16 -15.00 9.52
C THR A 23 13.52 -13.58 9.09
N GLY A 24 14.61 -13.41 8.33
CA GLY A 24 15.04 -12.12 7.81
C GLY A 24 14.02 -11.50 6.84
N ALA A 25 13.46 -12.29 5.93
CA ALA A 25 12.42 -11.84 5.01
C ALA A 25 11.13 -11.47 5.75
N PHE A 26 10.74 -12.23 6.76
CA PHE A 26 9.54 -11.97 7.55
C PHE A 26 9.66 -10.70 8.39
N VAL A 27 10.72 -10.60 9.21
CA VAL A 27 10.95 -9.44 10.08
C VAL A 27 11.27 -8.19 9.23
N GLY A 28 12.17 -8.33 8.27
CA GLY A 28 12.55 -7.24 7.36
C GLY A 28 11.39 -6.76 6.50
N GLY A 29 10.57 -7.66 5.97
CA GLY A 29 9.40 -7.33 5.16
C GLY A 29 8.33 -6.57 5.94
N LEU A 30 8.04 -6.99 7.18
CA LEU A 30 7.10 -6.27 8.05
C LEU A 30 7.61 -4.87 8.40
N HIS A 31 8.90 -4.74 8.73
CA HIS A 31 9.50 -3.47 9.10
C HIS A 31 9.59 -2.51 7.89
N ALA A 32 10.01 -3.01 6.73
CA ALA A 32 10.03 -2.25 5.49
C ALA A 32 8.63 -1.78 5.10
N ARG A 33 7.62 -2.64 5.21
CA ARG A 33 6.22 -2.25 4.94
C ARG A 33 5.73 -1.17 5.91
N HIS A 34 6.07 -1.27 7.19
CA HIS A 34 5.73 -0.25 8.18
C HIS A 34 6.40 1.09 7.83
N LEU A 35 7.70 1.09 7.54
CA LEU A 35 8.47 2.28 7.17
C LEU A 35 7.97 2.90 5.87
N LEU A 36 7.70 2.11 4.83
CA LEU A 36 7.12 2.60 3.57
C LEU A 36 5.75 3.24 3.78
N HIS A 37 4.90 2.62 4.60
CA HIS A 37 3.63 3.22 5.05
C HIS A 37 3.85 4.49 5.88
N GLN A 38 5.02 4.63 6.51
CA GLN A 38 5.39 5.85 7.20
C GLN A 38 5.81 6.98 6.24
N PHE A 39 6.73 6.68 5.32
CA PHE A 39 7.20 7.64 4.32
C PHE A 39 6.06 8.20 3.46
N HIS A 40 5.11 7.36 3.07
CA HIS A 40 3.98 7.79 2.25
C HIS A 40 3.04 8.77 2.98
N TYR A 41 2.85 8.68 4.31
CA TYR A 41 2.05 9.68 5.03
C TYR A 41 2.76 11.02 5.12
N ARG A 42 4.07 10.98 5.28
CA ARG A 42 4.87 12.19 5.42
C ARG A 42 4.80 12.99 4.12
N LEU A 43 4.73 12.28 2.99
CA LEU A 43 4.55 12.89 1.68
C LEU A 43 3.21 13.63 1.53
N ILE A 44 2.10 13.09 2.06
CA ILE A 44 0.78 13.75 2.01
C ILE A 44 0.80 15.06 2.81
N GLY A 45 1.30 15.01 4.04
CA GLY A 45 1.43 16.21 4.89
C GLY A 45 2.37 17.25 4.27
N LEU A 46 3.48 16.81 3.68
CA LEU A 46 4.42 17.69 2.98
C LEU A 46 3.78 18.36 1.76
N ARG A 47 3.03 17.63 0.93
CA ARG A 47 2.32 18.20 -0.23
C ARG A 47 1.26 19.21 0.19
N MET A 48 0.51 18.93 1.27
CA MET A 48 -0.46 19.89 1.82
C MET A 48 0.22 21.15 2.32
N LYS A 49 1.34 21.01 3.06
CA LYS A 49 2.13 22.15 3.55
C LYS A 49 2.67 22.98 2.40
N GLU A 50 3.23 22.35 1.36
CA GLU A 50 3.79 23.04 0.22
C GLU A 50 2.71 23.80 -0.56
N ARG A 51 1.57 23.16 -0.83
CA ARG A 51 0.44 23.81 -1.49
C ARG A 51 -0.08 25.02 -0.69
N LEU A 52 -0.24 24.87 0.62
CA LEU A 52 -0.69 25.98 1.48
C LEU A 52 0.35 27.10 1.53
N ARG A 53 1.64 26.76 1.55
CA ARG A 53 2.73 27.73 1.50
C ARG A 53 2.70 28.54 0.21
N THR A 54 2.54 27.88 -0.94
CA THR A 54 2.56 28.54 -2.26
C THR A 54 1.31 29.37 -2.50
N GLU A 55 0.13 28.84 -2.17
CA GLU A 55 -1.16 29.49 -2.43
C GLU A 55 -1.44 30.65 -1.47
N LEU A 56 -1.07 30.49 -0.19
CA LEU A 56 -1.35 31.51 0.85
C LEU A 56 -0.12 32.38 1.18
N LYS A 57 1.02 32.15 0.51
CA LYS A 57 2.30 32.87 0.74
C LYS A 57 2.70 32.91 2.22
N LEU A 58 2.60 31.76 2.90
CA LEU A 58 2.81 31.67 4.34
C LEU A 58 4.28 31.96 4.73
N THR A 59 4.47 32.70 5.81
CA THR A 59 5.80 32.85 6.42
C THR A 59 6.25 31.54 7.07
N PRO A 60 7.56 31.31 7.25
CA PRO A 60 8.07 30.12 7.94
C PRO A 60 7.46 29.94 9.34
N GLU A 61 7.29 31.04 10.08
CA GLU A 61 6.71 31.03 11.42
C GLU A 61 5.23 30.61 11.43
N GLN A 62 4.46 31.08 10.44
CA GLN A 62 3.06 30.66 10.27
C GLN A 62 2.99 29.18 9.90
N LEU A 63 3.88 28.71 9.02
CA LEU A 63 3.95 27.31 8.61
C LEU A 63 4.26 26.37 9.79
N VAL A 64 5.12 26.80 10.71
CA VAL A 64 5.41 26.05 11.95
C VAL A 64 4.16 25.95 12.84
N LYS A 65 3.39 27.04 12.98
CA LYS A 65 2.16 27.04 13.78
C LYS A 65 1.06 26.15 13.20
N ILE A 66 0.91 26.10 11.88
CA ILE A 66 -0.14 25.29 11.23
C ILE A 66 0.29 23.85 10.94
N SER A 67 1.59 23.56 10.92
CA SER A 67 2.14 22.22 10.68
C SER A 67 1.50 21.12 11.52
N PRO A 68 1.33 21.26 12.85
CA PRO A 68 0.70 20.22 13.66
C PRO A 68 -0.77 19.97 13.29
N ILE A 69 -1.49 20.98 12.81
CA ILE A 69 -2.88 20.83 12.33
C ILE A 69 -2.87 19.98 11.06
N ILE A 70 -2.01 20.32 10.09
CA ILE A 70 -1.90 19.59 8.82
C ILE A 70 -1.47 18.14 9.06
N ASP A 71 -0.50 17.92 9.94
CA ASP A 71 0.00 16.58 10.26
C ASP A 71 -1.09 15.72 10.92
N LYS A 72 -1.87 16.29 11.85
CA LYS A 72 -3.02 15.61 12.46
C LYS A 72 -4.08 15.26 11.40
N THR A 73 -4.40 16.19 10.51
CA THR A 73 -5.36 15.95 9.43
C THR A 73 -4.90 14.86 8.47
N ALA A 74 -3.61 14.83 8.11
CA ALA A 74 -3.05 13.78 7.25
C ALA A 74 -3.18 12.38 7.88
N VAL A 75 -3.00 12.28 9.21
CA VAL A 75 -3.19 11.01 9.95
C VAL A 75 -4.67 10.58 9.92
N GLN A 76 -5.60 11.51 10.16
CA GLN A 76 -7.04 11.19 10.14
C GLN A 76 -7.53 10.77 8.75
N LEU A 77 -7.13 11.50 7.70
CA LEU A 77 -7.46 11.14 6.31
C LEU A 77 -6.94 9.75 5.94
N LYS A 78 -5.76 9.37 6.43
CA LYS A 78 -5.21 8.03 6.23
C LYS A 78 -6.05 6.95 6.89
N GLN A 79 -6.45 7.16 8.14
CA GLN A 79 -7.31 6.20 8.86
C GLN A 79 -8.62 6.01 8.11
N MET A 80 -9.29 7.10 7.77
CA MET A 80 -10.53 7.06 7.00
C MET A 80 -10.36 6.38 5.64
N ARG A 81 -9.29 6.70 4.89
CA ARG A 81 -9.03 6.05 3.59
C ARG A 81 -8.78 4.54 3.73
N ARG A 82 -8.14 4.11 4.82
CA ARG A 82 -7.95 2.68 5.10
C ARG A 82 -9.28 2.02 5.37
N ASP A 83 -10.07 2.56 6.29
CA ASP A 83 -11.32 1.95 6.75
C ASP A 83 -12.37 1.93 5.63
N THR A 84 -12.54 3.05 4.93
CA THR A 84 -13.41 3.13 3.75
C THR A 84 -12.94 2.17 2.66
N GLY A 85 -11.62 2.05 2.45
CA GLY A 85 -11.07 1.12 1.46
C GLY A 85 -11.41 -0.34 1.76
N TRP A 86 -11.34 -0.76 3.03
CA TRP A 86 -11.77 -2.10 3.45
C TRP A 86 -13.25 -2.32 3.22
N ARG A 87 -14.09 -1.36 3.63
CA ARG A 87 -15.55 -1.47 3.48
C ARG A 87 -15.98 -1.52 2.01
N VAL A 88 -15.37 -0.70 1.16
CA VAL A 88 -15.61 -0.72 -0.29
C VAL A 88 -15.21 -2.09 -0.87
N HIS A 89 -14.09 -2.66 -0.43
CA HIS A 89 -13.66 -3.97 -0.90
C HIS A 89 -14.66 -5.08 -0.53
N GLU A 90 -15.15 -5.08 0.70
CA GLU A 90 -16.17 -6.05 1.17
C GLU A 90 -17.47 -5.94 0.38
N ILE A 91 -17.95 -4.71 0.16
CA ILE A 91 -19.17 -4.46 -0.64
C ILE A 91 -19.01 -5.02 -2.06
N ILE A 92 -17.86 -4.77 -2.70
CA ILE A 92 -17.58 -5.27 -4.05
C ILE A 92 -17.53 -6.81 -4.07
N ILE A 93 -16.88 -7.43 -3.09
CA ILE A 93 -16.83 -8.91 -2.99
C ILE A 93 -18.25 -9.48 -2.85
N GLY A 94 -19.07 -8.91 -1.96
CA GLY A 94 -20.46 -9.33 -1.78
C GLY A 94 -21.25 -9.24 -3.08
N ALA A 95 -21.19 -8.10 -3.76
CA ALA A 95 -21.85 -7.90 -5.05
C ALA A 95 -21.40 -8.92 -6.11
N HIS A 96 -20.11 -9.28 -6.14
CA HIS A 96 -19.60 -10.27 -7.09
C HIS A 96 -20.08 -11.68 -6.79
N GLN A 97 -20.24 -12.04 -5.51
CA GLN A 97 -20.81 -13.32 -5.12
C GLN A 97 -22.28 -13.42 -5.52
N GLU A 98 -23.06 -12.37 -5.27
CA GLU A 98 -24.47 -12.29 -5.67
C GLU A 98 -24.64 -12.38 -7.20
N MET A 99 -23.80 -11.66 -7.96
CA MET A 99 -23.80 -11.75 -9.42
C MET A 99 -23.40 -13.15 -9.89
N ALA A 100 -22.36 -13.76 -9.32
CA ALA A 100 -21.86 -15.07 -9.73
C ALA A 100 -22.91 -16.18 -9.60
N ALA A 101 -23.81 -16.09 -8.61
CA ALA A 101 -24.91 -17.04 -8.44
C ALA A 101 -25.84 -17.11 -9.67
N ASN A 102 -25.96 -16.01 -10.42
CA ASN A 102 -26.84 -15.86 -11.58
C ASN A 102 -26.14 -16.07 -12.93
N LEU A 103 -24.84 -16.39 -12.94
CA LEU A 103 -24.03 -16.50 -14.14
C LEU A 103 -23.72 -17.97 -14.48
N THR A 104 -23.51 -18.25 -15.77
CA THR A 104 -22.93 -19.52 -16.23
C THR A 104 -21.46 -19.62 -15.84
N ASP A 105 -20.88 -20.83 -15.86
CA ASP A 105 -19.49 -21.02 -15.45
C ASP A 105 -18.48 -20.23 -16.29
N GLU A 106 -18.73 -20.10 -17.60
CA GLU A 106 -17.93 -19.25 -18.49
C GLU A 106 -18.01 -17.77 -18.12
N GLN A 107 -19.20 -17.28 -17.79
CA GLN A 107 -19.42 -15.90 -17.37
C GLN A 107 -18.79 -15.61 -16.00
N ARG A 108 -18.84 -16.57 -15.06
CA ARG A 108 -18.14 -16.48 -13.76
C ARG A 108 -16.63 -16.41 -13.93
N LEU A 109 -16.07 -17.16 -14.88
CA LEU A 109 -14.65 -17.09 -15.20
C LEU A 109 -14.27 -15.70 -15.71
N LYS A 110 -15.09 -15.13 -16.61
CA LYS A 110 -14.88 -13.79 -17.15
C LYS A 110 -15.01 -12.70 -16.08
N LEU A 111 -15.97 -12.81 -15.16
CA LEU A 111 -16.12 -11.90 -14.03
C LEU A 111 -14.86 -11.88 -13.15
N ARG A 112 -14.28 -13.06 -12.85
CA ARG A 112 -13.01 -13.16 -12.11
C ARG A 112 -11.83 -12.49 -12.83
N GLN A 113 -11.75 -12.62 -14.16
CA GLN A 113 -10.70 -11.95 -14.94
C GLN A 113 -10.82 -10.43 -14.91
N ILE A 114 -12.04 -9.90 -14.98
CA ILE A 114 -12.32 -8.46 -14.88
C ILE A 114 -11.86 -7.93 -13.51
N ASP A 115 -12.16 -8.66 -12.44
CA ASP A 115 -11.74 -8.32 -11.08
C ASP A 115 -10.22 -8.28 -10.93
N GLU A 116 -9.54 -9.31 -11.40
CA GLU A 116 -8.09 -9.40 -11.30
C GLU A 116 -7.41 -8.26 -12.05
N ARG A 117 -7.90 -7.94 -13.26
CA ARG A 117 -7.42 -6.80 -14.03
C ARG A 117 -7.64 -5.49 -13.26
N HIS A 118 -8.83 -5.28 -12.72
CA HIS A 118 -9.14 -4.05 -11.97
C HIS A 118 -8.28 -3.92 -10.71
N ARG A 119 -8.05 -5.02 -9.98
CA ARG A 119 -7.13 -5.07 -8.84
C ARG A 119 -5.70 -4.75 -9.24
N HIS A 120 -5.25 -5.22 -10.40
CA HIS A 120 -3.91 -4.95 -10.92
C HIS A 120 -3.74 -3.48 -11.32
N GLU A 121 -4.73 -2.90 -12.01
CA GLU A 121 -4.75 -1.47 -12.38
C GLU A 121 -4.78 -0.56 -11.15
N LEU A 122 -5.56 -0.90 -10.12
CA LEU A 122 -5.60 -0.15 -8.85
C LEU A 122 -4.29 -0.25 -8.05
N ARG A 123 -3.61 -1.40 -8.10
CA ARG A 123 -2.26 -1.56 -7.52
C ARG A 123 -1.24 -0.73 -8.28
N GLY A 124 -1.32 -0.67 -9.61
CA GLY A 124 -0.47 0.16 -10.46
C GLY A 124 -0.67 1.66 -10.24
N ARG A 125 -1.93 2.14 -10.19
CA ARG A 125 -2.24 3.56 -9.90
C ARG A 125 -1.86 4.00 -8.49
N ARG A 126 -1.78 3.09 -7.51
CA ARG A 126 -1.25 3.45 -6.17
C ARG A 126 0.25 3.79 -6.16
N LEU A 127 1.01 3.31 -7.15
CA LEU A 127 2.43 3.67 -7.32
C LEU A 127 2.61 4.98 -8.08
N LEU A 128 1.68 5.27 -8.99
CA LEU A 128 1.62 6.48 -9.80
C LEU A 128 0.53 7.40 -9.26
N ASP A 129 0.77 8.03 -8.12
CA ASP A 129 -0.13 9.07 -7.63
C ASP A 129 -0.14 10.19 -8.69
N PRO A 130 -1.27 10.44 -9.39
CA PRO A 130 -1.29 11.47 -10.40
C PRO A 130 -1.23 12.80 -9.65
N THR A 131 -0.19 13.57 -9.93
CA THR A 131 -0.25 15.03 -9.76
C THR A 131 -1.60 15.48 -10.33
N PRO A 132 -2.45 16.18 -9.57
CA PRO A 132 -3.68 16.70 -10.14
C PRO A 132 -3.27 17.63 -11.29
N GLU A 133 -3.60 17.23 -12.52
CA GLU A 133 -3.49 18.12 -13.67
C GLU A 133 -4.23 19.42 -13.34
N PRO A 134 -3.61 20.59 -13.57
CA PRO A 134 -4.29 21.85 -13.38
C PRO A 134 -5.45 21.90 -14.37
N SER A 135 -6.66 21.77 -13.86
CA SER A 135 -7.89 22.06 -14.58
C SER A 135 -7.78 23.45 -15.20
N ALA A 136 -7.72 23.50 -16.53
CA ALA A 136 -7.70 24.75 -17.29
C ALA A 136 -8.91 25.61 -16.92
N PRO A 137 -8.72 26.93 -16.69
CA PRO A 137 -9.85 27.81 -16.39
C PRO A 137 -10.72 28.03 -17.64
N PRO A 138 -12.02 28.30 -17.45
CA PRO A 138 -12.94 28.68 -18.54
C PRO A 138 -12.59 30.03 -19.16
#